data_AF-A0A537N490-F1
#
_entry.id   AF-A0A537N490-F1
#
_cell.length_a   1.000
_cell.length_b   1.000
_cell.length_c   1.000
_cell.angle_alpha   90.00
_cell.angle_beta   90.00
_cell.angle_gamma   90.00
#
_symmetry.space_group_name_H-M   'P 1'
#
loop_
_entity.id
_entity.type
_entity.pdbx_description
1 polymer ?
#
loop_
_entity_poly.entity_id
_entity_poly.type
_entity_poly.pdbx_seq_one_letter_code
_entity_poly.pdbx_strand_id
1 'polypeptide(L)'
;MRCKPRSQQVLVRHTILAALLLAGLPLMAGCVASNLGDHMPTVAGGLPEGAPARPQTPQAYPAVHDLPPPRSETVLTAEEQKKVEEDLVAARNRAAAASSSPSKPAGAVRNQ
;
A
#
# COMPACT_ATOMS: atom_id res chain seq x y z
N MET A 1 -26.77 21.35 -35.52
CA MET A 1 -27.12 21.29 -34.08
C MET A 1 -27.97 20.05 -33.83
N ARG A 2 -27.45 19.01 -33.15
CA ARG A 2 -28.24 17.80 -32.84
C ARG A 2 -28.91 17.97 -31.47
N CYS A 3 -30.19 18.35 -31.46
CA CYS A 3 -31.01 18.31 -30.25
C CYS A 3 -31.31 16.85 -29.89
N LYS A 4 -30.61 16.30 -28.91
CA LYS A 4 -30.88 14.97 -28.35
C LYS A 4 -32.11 15.08 -27.44
N PRO A 5 -33.16 14.26 -27.58
CA PRO A 5 -34.40 14.42 -26.82
C PRO A 5 -34.14 14.25 -25.32
N ARG A 6 -34.72 15.12 -24.49
CA ARG A 6 -34.59 15.11 -23.02
C ARG A 6 -34.81 13.72 -22.41
N SER A 7 -35.72 12.93 -22.97
CA SER A 7 -35.99 11.54 -22.55
C SER A 7 -34.77 10.61 -22.68
N GLN A 8 -33.98 10.77 -23.74
CA GLN A 8 -32.76 10.00 -23.95
C GLN A 8 -31.65 10.38 -22.95
N GLN A 9 -31.63 11.64 -22.51
CA GLN A 9 -30.70 12.07 -21.47
C GLN A 9 -31.09 11.54 -20.09
N VAL A 10 -32.38 11.45 -19.78
CA VAL A 10 -32.87 10.91 -18.50
C VAL A 10 -32.54 9.41 -18.41
N LEU A 11 -32.79 8.64 -19.47
CA LEU A 11 -32.50 7.20 -19.50
C LEU A 11 -31.00 6.88 -19.37
N VAL A 12 -30.13 7.66 -20.03
CA VAL A 12 -28.67 7.51 -19.93
C VAL A 12 -28.17 7.89 -18.53
N ARG A 13 -28.78 8.86 -17.86
CA ARG A 13 -28.40 9.25 -16.49
C ARG A 13 -28.80 8.19 -15.45
N HIS A 14 -29.98 7.58 -15.59
CA HIS A 14 -30.41 6.51 -14.70
C HIS A 14 -29.58 5.23 -14.85
N THR A 15 -29.20 4.88 -16.08
CA THR A 15 -28.32 3.73 -16.33
C THR A 15 -26.91 3.95 -15.78
N ILE A 16 -26.35 5.15 -15.91
CA ILE A 16 -25.06 5.51 -15.31
C ILE A 16 -25.13 5.49 -13.78
N LEU A 17 -26.18 6.06 -13.18
CA LEU A 17 -26.39 6.03 -11.72
C LEU A 17 -26.53 4.60 -11.18
N ALA A 18 -27.29 3.75 -11.87
CA ALA A 18 -27.44 2.34 -11.50
C ALA A 18 -26.11 1.59 -11.59
N ALA A 19 -25.33 1.82 -12.65
CA ALA A 19 -24.00 1.22 -12.82
C ALA A 19 -23.01 1.67 -11.73
N LEU A 20 -23.02 2.94 -11.36
CA LEU A 20 -22.19 3.48 -10.27
C LEU A 20 -22.59 2.88 -8.91
N LEU A 21 -23.89 2.68 -8.66
CA LEU A 21 -24.37 2.01 -7.45
C LEU A 21 -23.89 0.56 -7.39
N LEU A 22 -24.11 -0.23 -8.45
CA LEU A 22 -23.66 -1.64 -8.51
C LEU A 22 -22.14 -1.80 -8.36
N ALA A 23 -21.35 -0.86 -8.89
CA ALA A 23 -19.89 -0.90 -8.78
C ALA A 23 -19.36 -0.44 -7.41
N GLY A 24 -20.12 0.33 -6.63
CA GLY A 24 -19.72 0.84 -5.31
C GLY A 24 -19.93 -0.15 -4.16
N LEU A 25 -20.90 -1.07 -4.27
CA LEU A 25 -21.19 -2.08 -3.25
C LEU A 25 -19.98 -2.96 -2.84
N PRO A 26 -19.14 -3.48 -3.75
CA PRO A 26 -18.03 -4.36 -3.36
C PRO A 26 -16.91 -3.62 -2.60
N LEU A 27 -16.78 -2.29 -2.76
CA LEU A 27 -15.77 -1.53 -2.02
C LEU A 27 -16.08 -1.41 -0.52
N MET A 28 -17.35 -1.54 -0.12
CA MET A 28 -17.76 -1.48 1.29
C MET A 28 -17.80 -2.86 1.97
N ALA A 29 -17.58 -3.95 1.23
CA ALA A 29 -17.56 -5.31 1.79
C ALA A 29 -16.32 -5.58 2.66
N GLY A 30 -15.27 -4.76 2.57
CA GLY A 30 -14.03 -4.95 3.33
C GLY A 30 -14.19 -4.79 4.84
N CYS A 31 -15.05 -3.89 5.31
CA CYS A 31 -15.19 -3.62 6.76
C CYS A 31 -16.04 -4.67 7.51
N VAL A 32 -16.83 -5.50 6.82
CA VAL A 32 -17.67 -6.53 7.45
C VAL A 32 -16.91 -7.85 7.66
N ALA A 33 -15.80 -8.05 6.93
CA ALA A 33 -15.00 -9.28 6.99
C ALA A 33 -14.44 -9.56 8.40
N SER A 34 -14.20 -8.52 9.20
CA SER A 34 -13.64 -8.64 10.55
C SER A 34 -14.56 -9.37 11.55
N ASN A 35 -15.87 -9.42 11.29
CA ASN A 35 -16.84 -10.13 12.15
C ASN A 35 -17.45 -11.37 11.48
N LEU A 36 -17.38 -11.48 10.15
CA LEU A 36 -18.02 -12.59 9.45
C LEU A 36 -17.23 -13.90 9.57
N GLY A 37 -15.90 -13.84 9.66
CA GLY A 37 -15.03 -15.01 9.73
C GLY A 37 -15.35 -15.96 10.89
N ASP A 38 -15.71 -15.42 12.06
CA ASP A 38 -16.01 -16.21 13.27
C ASP A 38 -17.46 -16.74 13.32
N HIS A 39 -18.37 -16.19 12.51
CA HIS A 39 -19.79 -16.52 12.51
C HIS A 39 -20.27 -17.25 11.25
N MET A 40 -19.39 -17.45 10.27
CA MET A 40 -19.72 -18.16 9.04
C MET A 40 -19.61 -19.68 9.24
N PRO A 41 -20.52 -20.46 8.66
CA PRO A 41 -20.47 -21.91 8.77
C PRO A 41 -19.25 -22.46 8.03
N THR A 42 -18.68 -23.57 8.51
CA THR A 42 -17.46 -24.19 7.96
C THR A 42 -17.59 -24.50 6.46
N VAL A 43 -18.78 -24.91 6.00
CA VAL A 43 -19.07 -25.17 4.57
C VAL A 43 -18.94 -23.93 3.66
N ALA A 44 -19.03 -22.73 4.23
CA ALA A 44 -18.89 -21.47 3.51
C ALA A 44 -17.47 -20.87 3.62
N GLY A 45 -16.52 -21.58 4.25
CA GLY A 45 -15.14 -21.12 4.48
C GLY A 45 -14.87 -20.60 5.91
N GLY A 46 -15.71 -20.95 6.87
CA GLY A 46 -15.56 -20.58 8.29
C GLY A 46 -14.53 -21.40 9.06
N LEU A 47 -14.36 -21.06 10.33
CA LEU A 47 -13.46 -21.77 11.23
C LEU A 47 -13.80 -23.28 11.27
N PRO A 48 -12.78 -24.18 11.26
CA PRO A 48 -12.98 -25.61 11.40
C PRO A 48 -13.35 -26.00 12.84
N GLU A 49 -13.96 -27.18 13.00
CA GLU A 49 -14.24 -27.77 14.32
C GLU A 49 -12.93 -27.89 15.13
N GLY A 50 -12.86 -27.21 16.28
CA GLY A 50 -11.66 -27.19 17.13
C GLY A 50 -10.77 -25.95 16.99
N ALA A 51 -11.15 -24.96 16.18
CA ALA A 51 -10.48 -23.67 16.20
C ALA A 51 -10.64 -23.01 17.60
N PRO A 52 -9.55 -22.47 18.18
CA PRO A 52 -9.61 -21.86 19.50
C PRO A 52 -10.53 -20.64 19.48
N ALA A 53 -11.42 -20.55 20.46
CA ALA A 53 -12.32 -19.41 20.60
C ALA A 53 -11.51 -18.11 20.76
N ARG A 54 -11.94 -17.04 20.08
CA ARG A 54 -11.33 -15.73 20.28
C ARG A 54 -11.46 -15.33 21.77
N PRO A 55 -10.35 -14.98 22.44
CA PRO A 55 -10.41 -14.47 23.80
C PRO A 55 -11.31 -13.23 23.89
N GLN A 56 -12.24 -13.21 24.83
CA GLN A 56 -13.14 -12.06 25.06
C GLN A 56 -12.39 -10.85 25.64
N THR A 57 -11.29 -11.12 26.33
CA THR A 57 -10.42 -10.10 26.93
C THR A 57 -9.26 -9.81 25.99
N PRO A 58 -9.10 -8.56 25.51
CA PRO A 58 -7.89 -8.14 24.81
C PRO A 58 -6.66 -8.42 25.67
N GLN A 59 -5.62 -8.96 25.05
CA GLN A 59 -4.32 -9.13 25.72
C GLN A 59 -3.74 -7.75 26.02
N ALA A 60 -2.99 -7.62 27.11
CA ALA A 60 -2.25 -6.40 27.40
C ALA A 60 -1.25 -6.15 26.26
N TYR A 61 -1.38 -5.01 25.57
CA TYR A 61 -0.38 -4.61 24.59
C TYR A 61 0.92 -4.32 25.33
N PRO A 62 2.08 -4.78 24.82
CA PRO A 62 3.35 -4.23 25.26
C PRO A 62 3.32 -2.71 25.09
N ALA A 63 4.05 -1.98 25.92
CA ALA A 63 4.08 -0.53 25.90
C ALA A 63 4.85 0.02 24.68
N VAL A 64 4.32 -0.23 23.48
CA VAL A 64 4.88 0.18 22.19
C VAL A 64 4.81 1.71 21.97
N HIS A 65 4.12 2.42 22.86
CA HIS A 65 4.04 3.88 22.87
C HIS A 65 5.09 4.50 23.81
N ASP A 66 5.82 3.70 24.57
CA ASP A 66 6.93 4.21 25.37
C ASP A 66 8.10 4.56 24.45
N LEU A 67 8.68 5.73 24.69
CA LEU A 67 9.83 6.19 23.92
C LEU A 67 11.01 5.24 24.18
N PRO A 68 11.65 4.68 23.14
CA PRO A 68 12.83 3.84 23.32
C PRO A 68 13.92 4.60 24.10
N PRO A 69 14.77 3.89 24.87
CA PRO A 69 15.90 4.50 25.54
C PRO A 69 16.73 5.36 24.58
N PRO A 70 17.26 6.51 25.03
CA PRO A 70 18.10 7.34 24.18
C PRO A 70 19.31 6.52 23.71
N ARG A 71 19.67 6.69 22.44
CA ARG A 71 20.86 6.04 21.88
C ARG A 71 22.09 6.54 22.63
N SER A 72 22.95 5.62 23.07
CA SER A 72 24.20 5.93 23.77
C SER A 72 25.30 6.47 22.84
N GLU A 73 25.16 6.26 21.54
CA GLU A 73 26.12 6.68 20.53
C GLU A 73 25.89 8.13 20.11
N THR A 74 26.95 8.92 20.08
CA THR A 74 26.94 10.28 19.55
C THR A 74 26.74 10.22 18.04
N VAL A 75 25.66 10.84 17.56
CA VAL A 75 25.27 10.88 16.15
C VAL A 75 26.17 11.87 15.40
N LEU A 76 27.41 11.47 15.10
CA LEU A 76 28.43 12.19 14.29
C LEU A 76 28.76 13.63 14.74
N THR A 77 30.04 13.99 14.80
CA THR A 77 30.40 15.41 15.00
C THR A 77 29.98 16.25 13.79
N ALA A 78 29.91 17.57 13.93
CA ALA A 78 29.49 18.46 12.82
C ALA A 78 30.41 18.31 11.59
N GLU A 79 31.70 18.06 11.82
CA GLU A 79 32.70 17.82 10.78
C GLU A 79 32.44 16.51 10.03
N GLU A 80 32.10 15.45 10.78
CA GLU A 80 31.78 14.14 10.20
C GLU A 80 30.46 14.19 9.41
N GLN A 81 29.46 14.92 9.89
CA GLN A 81 28.21 15.14 9.16
C GLN A 81 28.46 15.87 7.83
N LYS A 82 29.28 16.92 7.84
CA LYS A 82 29.66 17.66 6.63
C LYS A 82 30.35 16.76 5.61
N LYS A 83 31.26 15.90 6.05
CA LYS A 83 31.94 14.94 5.17
C LYS A 83 30.95 13.98 4.51
N VAL A 84 29.99 13.46 5.28
CA VAL A 84 28.94 12.56 4.74
C VAL A 84 28.07 13.29 3.72
N GLU A 85 27.72 14.55 3.97
CA GLU A 85 26.93 15.36 3.02
C GLU A 85 27.67 15.57 1.69
N GLU A 86 28.96 15.92 1.74
CA GLU A 86 29.80 16.07 0.57
C GLU A 86 29.90 14.75 -0.24
N ASP A 87 30.10 13.62 0.44
CA ASP A 87 30.15 12.30 -0.17
C ASP A 87 28.82 11.92 -0.87
N LEU A 88 27.68 12.26 -0.26
CA LEU A 88 26.35 12.02 -0.82
C LEU A 88 26.09 12.89 -2.07
N VAL A 89 26.51 14.16 -2.07
CA VAL A 89 26.41 15.03 -3.25
C VAL A 89 27.27 14.48 -4.39
N ALA A 90 28.51 14.10 -4.10
CA ALA A 90 29.40 13.52 -5.10
C ALA A 90 28.83 12.21 -5.69
N ALA A 91 28.26 11.34 -4.85
CA ALA A 91 27.62 10.11 -5.31
C ALA A 91 26.41 10.37 -6.21
N ARG A 92 25.55 11.32 -5.85
CA ARG A 92 24.39 11.73 -6.66
C ARG A 92 24.82 12.24 -8.03
N ASN A 93 25.87 13.07 -8.08
CA ASN A 93 26.38 13.60 -9.34
C ASN A 93 26.92 12.49 -10.26
N ARG A 94 27.63 11.50 -9.69
CA ARG A 94 28.08 10.31 -10.45
C ARG A 94 26.91 9.49 -10.98
N ALA A 95 25.89 9.26 -10.15
CA ALA A 95 24.69 8.54 -10.57
C ALA A 95 23.93 9.27 -11.69
N ALA A 96 23.80 10.60 -11.59
CA ALA A 96 23.21 11.43 -12.64
C ALA A 96 23.97 11.34 -13.96
N ALA A 97 25.31 11.45 -13.92
CA ALA A 97 26.16 11.31 -15.10
C ALA A 97 26.12 9.90 -15.73
N ALA A 98 26.01 8.85 -14.90
CA ALA A 98 25.84 7.49 -15.37
C ALA A 98 24.46 7.26 -16.02
N SER A 99 23.42 7.92 -15.52
CA SER A 99 22.04 7.81 -16.05
C SER A 99 21.81 8.62 -17.34
N SER A 100 22.62 9.65 -17.61
CA SER A 100 22.52 10.47 -18.82
C SER A 100 23.34 9.95 -20.00
N SER A 101 24.17 8.93 -19.77
CA SER A 101 24.85 8.20 -20.84
C SER A 101 23.85 7.23 -21.48
N PRO A 102 23.66 7.23 -22.82
CA PRO A 102 22.78 6.25 -23.45
C PRO A 102 23.33 4.85 -23.14
N SER A 103 22.59 4.08 -22.35
CA SER A 103 22.95 2.70 -22.07
C SER A 103 23.00 1.98 -23.41
N LYS A 104 24.20 1.60 -23.86
CA LYS A 104 24.34 0.58 -24.89
C LYS A 104 23.56 -0.64 -24.39
N PRO A 105 22.60 -1.19 -25.14
CA PRO A 105 21.79 -2.28 -24.64
C PRO A 105 22.72 -3.45 -24.28
N ALA A 106 22.65 -3.85 -23.01
CA ALA A 106 23.29 -5.07 -22.52
C ALA A 106 22.55 -6.26 -23.16
N GLY A 107 23.05 -6.66 -24.32
CA GLY A 107 22.55 -7.78 -25.10
C GLY A 107 23.66 -8.32 -25.99
N ALA A 108 24.65 -8.98 -25.39
CA ALA A 108 25.55 -9.89 -26.09
C ALA A 108 26.11 -10.90 -25.09
N VAL A 109 25.44 -12.05 -25.01
CA VAL A 109 26.00 -13.32 -24.54
C VAL A 109 27.44 -13.44 -25.04
N ARG A 110 28.41 -13.59 -24.14
CA ARG A 110 29.76 -14.05 -24.48
C ARG A 110 30.05 -15.32 -23.68
N ASN A 111 29.77 -16.43 -24.34
CA ASN A 111 30.17 -17.78 -23.96
C ASN A 111 31.70 -17.85 -23.80
N GLN A 112 32.17 -18.20 -22.60
CA GLN A 112 33.43 -18.90 -22.33
C GLN A 112 33.20 -19.80 -21.12
#